data_AF-A0A3D4RWW4-F1
#
_entry.id   AF-A0A3D4RWW4-F1
#
_cell.length_a   1.000
_cell.length_b   1.000
_cell.length_c   1.000
_cell.angle_alpha   90.00
_cell.angle_beta   90.00
_cell.angle_gamma   90.00
#
_symmetry.space_group_name_H-M   'P 1'
#
loop_
_entity.id
_entity.type
_entity.pdbx_description
1 polymer ?
#
loop_
_entity_poly.entity_id
_entity_poly.type
_entity_poly.pdbx_seq_one_letter_code
_entity_poly.pdbx_strand_id
1 'polypeptide(L)'
;MQYQSKQYPTVHGILPALILLLTILVPQTGAARPDCLKLVFNRYCLGGDIDNMAQQMPPAMRQDQGERIALIYHEGLERDYVLAWGGKIYKVVRIYRTASQLRYEELYRLLRNKYGEGADQSSFPSTAHTPGRKQIAIRRGEGYAAHVWPLSQGWHPKLSWTRELGLALAYVADALDQEQAKTSNSGY
;
A
#
# COMPACT_ATOMS: atom_id res chain seq x y z
N MET A 1 -58.03 -55.71 59.01
CA MET A 1 -56.83 -56.18 58.27
C MET A 1 -56.51 -55.16 57.20
N GLN A 2 -55.26 -54.67 57.19
CA GLN A 2 -54.72 -53.70 56.23
C GLN A 2 -54.74 -54.26 54.80
N TYR A 3 -54.97 -53.40 53.79
CA TYR A 3 -54.05 -53.27 52.65
C TYR A 3 -54.36 -52.00 51.81
N GLN A 4 -53.29 -51.34 51.35
CA GLN A 4 -53.23 -50.01 50.74
C GLN A 4 -53.42 -49.98 49.21
N SER A 5 -53.70 -48.75 48.72
CA SER A 5 -53.25 -48.14 47.45
C SER A 5 -53.98 -48.60 46.16
N LYS A 6 -54.24 -47.80 45.12
CA LYS A 6 -53.61 -46.59 44.57
C LYS A 6 -54.66 -45.72 43.85
N GLN A 7 -54.48 -44.40 43.91
CA GLN A 7 -55.05 -43.42 42.98
C GLN A 7 -54.05 -43.14 41.86
N TYR A 8 -54.53 -43.01 40.62
CA TYR A 8 -53.91 -42.20 39.56
C TYR A 8 -55.00 -41.64 38.63
N PRO A 9 -55.13 -40.31 38.48
CA PRO A 9 -55.89 -39.71 37.40
C PRO A 9 -55.02 -39.45 36.16
N THR A 10 -55.72 -39.45 35.04
CA THR A 10 -55.35 -39.09 33.66
C THR A 10 -54.71 -37.70 33.57
N VAL A 11 -53.65 -37.57 32.76
CA VAL A 11 -53.12 -36.25 32.34
C VAL A 11 -52.92 -36.24 30.83
N HIS A 12 -53.52 -35.21 30.22
CA HIS A 12 -53.44 -34.83 28.82
C HIS A 12 -52.06 -34.28 28.43
N GLY A 13 -51.62 -34.63 27.21
CA GLY A 13 -51.33 -33.63 26.18
C GLY A 13 -49.98 -32.89 26.16
N ILE A 14 -49.52 -32.72 24.91
CA ILE A 14 -48.76 -31.57 24.37
C ILE A 14 -47.22 -31.76 24.28
N LEU A 15 -46.78 -32.08 23.05
CA LEU A 15 -45.44 -31.78 22.50
C LEU A 15 -45.15 -30.27 22.62
N PRO A 16 -43.88 -29.86 22.84
CA PRO A 16 -43.27 -29.09 21.75
C PRO A 16 -41.75 -29.25 21.54
N ALA A 17 -41.39 -29.16 20.26
CA ALA A 17 -40.32 -28.35 19.67
C ALA A 17 -38.87 -28.53 20.17
N LEU A 18 -38.16 -29.41 19.44
CA LEU A 18 -36.71 -29.45 19.34
C LEU A 18 -36.23 -28.17 18.59
N ILE A 19 -35.70 -27.18 19.30
CA ILE A 19 -35.12 -25.97 18.70
C ILE A 19 -33.70 -26.31 18.20
N LEU A 20 -33.55 -26.36 16.87
CA LEU A 20 -32.26 -26.45 16.18
C LEU A 20 -31.38 -25.24 16.52
N LEU A 21 -30.21 -25.47 17.09
CA LEU A 21 -29.09 -24.51 17.09
C LEU A 21 -28.58 -24.33 15.65
N LEU A 22 -29.07 -23.30 14.95
CA LEU A 22 -28.37 -22.73 13.80
C LEU A 22 -27.26 -21.82 14.34
N THR A 23 -26.05 -22.35 14.47
CA THR A 23 -24.83 -21.54 14.58
C THR A 23 -24.60 -20.84 13.25
N ILE A 24 -25.00 -19.58 13.17
CA ILE A 24 -24.69 -18.67 12.06
C ILE A 24 -23.17 -18.52 12.02
N LEU A 25 -22.51 -19.20 11.06
CA LEU A 25 -21.20 -18.78 10.59
C LEU A 25 -21.39 -17.39 9.98
N VAL A 26 -21.09 -16.34 10.74
CA VAL A 26 -20.85 -15.03 10.17
C VAL A 26 -19.50 -15.14 9.47
N PRO A 27 -19.42 -15.10 8.12
CA PRO A 27 -18.15 -14.93 7.47
C PRO A 27 -17.59 -13.59 7.96
N GLN A 28 -16.42 -13.61 8.61
CA GLN A 28 -15.68 -12.40 8.89
C GLN A 28 -15.26 -11.81 7.54
N THR A 29 -16.11 -10.94 6.99
CA THR A 29 -15.71 -10.00 5.96
C THR A 29 -14.60 -9.17 6.58
N GLY A 30 -13.37 -9.36 6.10
CA GLY A 30 -12.21 -8.61 6.55
C GLY A 30 -12.54 -7.13 6.50
N ALA A 31 -12.56 -6.50 7.68
CA ALA A 31 -12.89 -5.09 7.82
C ALA A 31 -11.92 -4.30 6.93
N ALA A 32 -12.45 -3.60 5.94
CA ALA A 32 -11.74 -2.51 5.31
C ALA A 32 -11.30 -1.57 6.43
N ARG A 33 -9.99 -1.51 6.72
CA ARG A 33 -9.46 -0.55 7.67
C ARG A 33 -9.86 0.83 7.12
N PRO A 34 -10.68 1.62 7.85
CA PRO A 34 -11.27 2.85 7.32
C PRO A 34 -10.21 3.87 6.83
N ASP A 35 -8.95 3.69 7.24
CA ASP A 35 -7.83 4.56 6.90
C ASP A 35 -6.92 4.00 5.78
N CYS A 36 -7.29 2.90 5.12
CA CYS A 36 -6.43 2.27 4.10
C CYS A 36 -6.84 2.57 2.66
N LEU A 37 -6.25 3.62 2.11
CA LEU A 37 -6.47 4.02 0.72
C LEU A 37 -5.99 2.97 -0.27
N LYS A 38 -4.79 2.43 -0.03
CA LYS A 38 -4.20 1.37 -0.86
C LYS A 38 -3.20 0.54 -0.08
N LEU A 39 -3.40 -0.78 -0.08
CA LEU A 39 -2.36 -1.72 0.32
C LEU A 39 -1.31 -1.85 -0.80
N VAL A 40 -0.09 -1.44 -0.49
CA VAL A 40 1.10 -1.40 -1.34
C VAL A 40 2.07 -2.50 -0.92
N PHE A 41 2.61 -3.24 -1.89
CA PHE A 41 3.48 -4.41 -1.68
C PHE A 41 2.93 -5.42 -0.66
N ASN A 42 1.60 -5.53 -0.57
CA ASN A 42 0.87 -6.38 0.38
C ASN A 42 1.23 -6.12 1.86
N ARG A 43 1.76 -4.95 2.19
CA ARG A 43 2.32 -4.67 3.52
C ARG A 43 2.06 -3.25 4.01
N TYR A 44 2.22 -2.26 3.14
CA TYR A 44 2.16 -0.85 3.53
C TYR A 44 0.81 -0.25 3.14
N CYS A 45 0.18 0.44 4.06
CA CYS A 45 -1.13 1.01 3.85
C CYS A 45 -1.01 2.52 3.59
N LEU A 46 -1.25 2.97 2.36
CA LEU A 46 -1.36 4.41 2.09
C LEU A 46 -2.54 5.01 2.87
N GLY A 47 -2.33 6.15 3.51
CA GLY A 47 -3.25 6.77 4.46
C GLY A 47 -3.22 6.13 5.86
N GLY A 48 -2.50 5.02 6.04
CA GLY A 48 -2.37 4.34 7.32
C GLY A 48 -1.52 5.13 8.32
N ASP A 49 -1.68 4.79 9.59
CA ASP A 49 -0.87 5.34 10.69
C ASP A 49 0.55 4.74 10.70
N ILE A 50 1.56 5.61 10.68
CA ILE A 50 2.97 5.20 10.57
C ILE A 50 3.47 4.53 11.85
N ASP A 51 3.02 4.96 13.03
CA ASP A 51 3.51 4.45 14.31
C ASP A 51 2.90 3.09 14.63
N ASN A 52 1.60 2.90 14.39
CA ASN A 52 0.95 1.60 14.45
C ASN A 52 1.61 0.58 13.52
N MET A 53 1.98 1.01 12.30
CA MET A 53 2.72 0.16 11.37
C MET A 53 4.12 -0.17 11.89
N ALA A 54 4.87 0.82 12.38
CA ALA A 54 6.23 0.64 12.90
C ALA A 54 6.28 -0.25 14.15
N GLN A 55 5.25 -0.22 14.99
CA GLN A 55 5.13 -1.10 16.16
C GLN A 55 4.90 -2.56 15.74
N GLN A 56 4.06 -2.80 14.74
CA GLN A 56 3.80 -4.15 14.22
C GLN A 56 5.00 -4.71 13.46
N MET A 57 5.74 -3.84 12.77
CA MET A 57 6.90 -4.21 11.99
C MET A 57 8.00 -3.14 12.14
N PRO A 58 8.95 -3.37 13.06
CA PRO A 58 10.04 -2.42 13.30
C PRO A 58 10.89 -2.16 12.04
N PRO A 59 11.17 -0.89 11.71
CA PRO A 59 12.01 -0.54 10.57
C PRO A 59 13.50 -0.77 10.85
N ALA A 60 14.28 -0.94 9.79
CA ALA A 60 15.74 -0.99 9.90
C ALA A 60 16.32 0.40 10.24
N MET A 61 15.67 1.46 9.77
CA MET A 61 16.02 2.84 10.08
C MET A 61 14.77 3.71 10.15
N ARG A 62 14.75 4.66 11.09
CA ARG A 62 13.75 5.71 11.22
C ARG A 62 14.44 7.07 11.18
N GLN A 63 13.87 7.99 10.41
CA GLN A 63 14.33 9.38 10.31
C GLN A 63 13.13 10.29 10.52
N ASP A 64 13.22 11.17 11.50
CA ASP A 64 12.15 12.10 11.86
C ASP A 64 12.63 13.53 11.62
N GLN A 65 11.81 14.33 10.94
CA GLN A 65 12.06 15.75 10.62
C GLN A 65 10.76 16.55 10.75
N GLY A 66 10.47 17.03 11.96
CA GLY A 66 9.20 17.67 12.28
C GLY A 66 8.05 16.70 12.03
N GLU A 67 7.10 17.09 11.18
CA GLU A 67 5.97 16.24 10.80
C GLU A 67 6.32 15.17 9.74
N ARG A 68 7.53 15.21 9.16
CA ARG A 68 8.01 14.21 8.19
C ARG A 68 8.64 13.05 8.92
N ILE A 69 8.20 11.84 8.60
CA ILE A 69 8.82 10.60 9.06
C ILE A 69 9.18 9.77 7.83
N ALA A 70 10.38 9.20 7.82
CA ALA A 70 10.82 8.23 6.83
C ALA A 70 11.27 6.95 7.53
N LEU A 71 10.60 5.84 7.22
CA LEU A 71 10.98 4.51 7.66
C LEU A 71 11.61 3.73 6.51
N ILE A 72 12.70 3.03 6.78
CA ILE A 72 13.42 2.24 5.79
C ILE A 72 13.35 0.76 6.18
N TYR A 73 12.94 -0.05 5.22
CA TYR A 73 12.88 -1.51 5.33
C TYR A 73 13.76 -2.15 4.25
N HIS A 74 14.38 -3.27 4.59
CA HIS A 74 15.10 -4.11 3.62
C HIS A 74 14.16 -5.19 3.09
N GLU A 75 14.07 -5.33 1.78
CA GLU A 75 13.32 -6.39 1.11
C GLU A 75 14.29 -7.17 0.21
N GLY A 76 14.97 -8.16 0.81
CA GLY A 76 16.08 -8.84 0.17
C GLY A 76 17.20 -7.86 -0.21
N LEU A 77 17.36 -7.60 -1.51
CA LEU A 77 18.34 -6.66 -2.04
C LEU A 77 17.77 -5.26 -2.32
N GLU A 78 16.46 -5.11 -2.22
CA GLU A 78 15.73 -3.87 -2.46
C GLU A 78 15.51 -3.12 -1.13
N ARG A 79 15.11 -1.85 -1.24
CA ARG A 79 14.73 -1.05 -0.06
C ARG A 79 13.36 -0.44 -0.27
N ASP A 80 12.52 -0.57 0.75
CA ASP A 80 11.24 0.10 0.82
C ASP A 80 11.34 1.29 1.78
N TYR A 81 11.06 2.48 1.26
CA TYR A 81 10.94 3.72 2.02
C TYR A 81 9.47 4.02 2.22
N VAL A 82 9.05 4.13 3.48
CA VAL A 82 7.68 4.50 3.85
C VAL A 82 7.74 5.90 4.43
N LEU A 83 7.13 6.84 3.73
CA LEU A 83 7.15 8.25 4.05
C LEU A 83 5.78 8.66 4.60
N ALA A 84 5.81 9.34 5.74
CA ALA A 84 4.64 9.86 6.40
C ALA A 84 4.73 11.37 6.66
N TRP A 85 3.56 11.98 6.72
CA TRP A 85 3.33 13.39 7.07
C TRP A 85 2.16 13.44 8.05
N GLY A 86 2.30 14.16 9.16
CA GLY A 86 1.26 14.21 10.19
C GLY A 86 0.87 12.83 10.73
N GLY A 87 1.82 11.90 10.83
CA GLY A 87 1.59 10.51 11.26
C GLY A 87 0.94 9.60 10.21
N LYS A 88 0.56 10.12 9.03
CA LYS A 88 -0.13 9.36 7.98
C LYS A 88 0.81 9.06 6.81
N ILE A 89 0.82 7.80 6.35
CA ILE A 89 1.66 7.34 5.24
C ILE A 89 1.15 7.95 3.93
N TYR A 90 1.91 8.88 3.35
CA TYR A 90 1.55 9.51 2.07
C TYR A 90 2.26 8.87 0.88
N LYS A 91 3.40 8.20 1.09
CA LYS A 91 4.18 7.65 -0.02
C LYS A 91 4.98 6.42 0.38
N VAL A 92 4.93 5.39 -0.46
CA VAL A 92 5.74 4.18 -0.33
C VAL A 92 6.59 4.03 -1.58
N VAL A 93 7.90 3.93 -1.43
CA VAL A 93 8.85 3.85 -2.53
C VAL A 93 9.69 2.61 -2.41
N ARG A 94 9.70 1.78 -3.45
CA ARG A 94 10.67 0.71 -3.61
C ARG A 94 11.81 1.16 -4.50
N ILE A 95 13.03 1.09 -4.00
CA ILE A 95 14.24 1.30 -4.79
C ILE A 95 14.82 -0.06 -5.18
N TYR A 96 14.95 -0.28 -6.48
CA TYR A 96 15.51 -1.49 -7.07
C TYR A 96 17.04 -1.38 -7.13
N ARG A 97 17.74 -2.40 -6.60
CA ARG A 97 19.22 -2.45 -6.62
C ARG A 97 19.79 -2.35 -8.04
N THR A 98 19.15 -3.02 -9.00
CA THR A 98 19.60 -3.05 -10.39
C THR A 98 18.79 -2.07 -11.22
N ALA A 99 19.38 -0.94 -11.54
CA ALA A 99 18.82 0.05 -12.45
C ALA A 99 19.31 -0.21 -13.88
N SER A 100 18.44 -0.79 -14.71
CA SER A 100 18.71 -1.10 -16.12
C SER A 100 17.50 -0.80 -16.99
N GLN A 101 17.74 -0.60 -18.29
CA GLN A 101 16.67 -0.41 -19.28
C GLN A 101 15.68 -1.58 -19.27
N LEU A 102 16.20 -2.81 -19.27
CA LEU A 102 15.37 -4.02 -19.24
C LEU A 102 14.44 -4.04 -18.01
N ARG A 103 14.97 -3.73 -16.82
CA ARG A 103 14.16 -3.73 -15.59
C ARG A 103 13.14 -2.59 -15.59
N TYR A 104 13.49 -1.42 -16.11
CA TYR A 104 12.54 -0.31 -16.27
C TYR A 104 11.38 -0.70 -17.19
N GLU A 105 11.67 -1.27 -18.35
CA GLU A 105 10.67 -1.71 -19.33
C GLU A 105 9.78 -2.84 -18.78
N GLU A 106 10.36 -3.76 -18.02
CA GLU A 106 9.61 -4.83 -17.34
C GLU A 106 8.60 -4.24 -16.34
N LEU A 107 9.04 -3.33 -15.47
CA LEU A 107 8.17 -2.67 -14.50
C LEU A 107 7.11 -1.81 -15.20
N TYR A 108 7.49 -1.08 -16.25
CA TYR A 108 6.57 -0.30 -17.06
C TYR A 108 5.47 -1.19 -17.65
N ARG A 109 5.85 -2.32 -18.27
CA ARG A 109 4.89 -3.27 -18.83
C ARG A 109 3.96 -3.85 -17.76
N LEU A 110 4.48 -4.20 -16.58
CA LEU A 110 3.67 -4.69 -15.47
C LEU A 110 2.64 -3.65 -15.02
N LEU A 111 3.07 -2.40 -14.83
CA LEU A 111 2.17 -1.31 -14.43
C LEU A 111 1.17 -0.99 -15.53
N ARG A 112 1.60 -0.98 -16.79
CA ARG A 112 0.74 -0.78 -17.95
C ARG A 112 -0.36 -1.83 -18.05
N ASN A 113 -0.01 -3.10 -17.89
CA ASN A 113 -0.98 -4.19 -17.88
C ASN A 113 -1.99 -4.07 -16.74
N LYS A 114 -1.60 -3.46 -15.62
CA LYS A 114 -2.43 -3.34 -14.43
C LYS A 114 -3.31 -2.09 -14.41
N TYR A 115 -2.81 -0.97 -14.95
CA TYR A 115 -3.39 0.36 -14.79
C TYR A 115 -3.68 1.08 -16.11
N GLY A 116 -3.36 0.49 -17.26
CA GLY A 116 -3.45 1.15 -18.57
C GLY A 116 -2.20 1.95 -18.91
N GLU A 117 -2.24 2.79 -19.94
CA GLU A 117 -1.08 3.64 -20.28
C GLU A 117 -0.74 4.60 -19.16
N GLY A 118 0.56 4.74 -18.87
CA GLY A 118 1.07 5.78 -17.98
C GLY A 118 1.36 7.05 -18.77
N ALA A 119 1.15 8.21 -18.16
CA ALA A 119 1.61 9.47 -18.70
C ALA A 119 3.14 9.52 -18.65
N ASP A 120 3.79 9.61 -19.81
CA ASP A 120 5.23 9.81 -19.91
C ASP A 120 5.59 11.23 -19.46
N GLN A 121 6.42 11.32 -18.43
CA GLN A 121 6.97 12.56 -17.88
C GLN A 121 8.49 12.61 -18.02
N SER A 122 9.07 11.69 -18.79
CA SER A 122 10.51 11.58 -19.00
C SER A 122 11.06 12.84 -19.67
N SER A 123 12.30 13.18 -19.33
CA SER A 123 13.03 14.27 -19.98
C SER A 123 14.43 13.78 -20.35
N PHE A 124 14.82 13.99 -21.60
CA PHE A 124 16.09 13.55 -22.13
C PHE A 124 16.68 14.64 -23.03
N PRO A 125 18.02 14.75 -23.10
CA PRO A 125 18.65 15.64 -24.06
C PRO A 125 18.30 15.20 -25.48
N SER A 126 18.30 16.16 -26.41
CA SER A 126 18.02 15.90 -27.83
C SER A 126 18.97 14.88 -28.46
N THR A 127 20.11 14.57 -27.86
CA THR A 127 21.05 13.56 -28.35
C THR A 127 20.70 12.13 -27.91
N ALA A 128 19.72 11.94 -27.02
CA ALA A 128 19.41 10.66 -26.38
C ALA A 128 18.13 9.99 -26.92
N HIS A 129 18.15 9.60 -28.20
CA HIS A 129 16.99 8.97 -28.85
C HIS A 129 16.92 7.44 -28.69
N THR A 130 18.04 6.76 -28.45
CA THR A 130 18.07 5.30 -28.31
C THR A 130 18.03 4.88 -26.84
N PRO A 131 17.54 3.67 -26.50
CA PRO A 131 17.51 3.20 -25.12
C PRO A 131 18.87 3.25 -24.42
N GLY A 132 19.94 2.84 -25.11
CA GLY A 132 21.30 2.93 -24.59
C GLY A 132 21.75 4.37 -24.31
N ARG A 133 21.40 5.32 -25.18
CA ARG A 133 21.72 6.75 -24.97
C ARG A 133 20.90 7.35 -23.83
N LYS A 134 19.62 6.98 -23.69
CA LYS A 134 18.78 7.36 -22.55
C LYS A 134 19.37 6.86 -21.23
N GLN A 135 19.78 5.59 -21.16
CA GLN A 135 20.45 5.04 -19.98
C GLN A 135 21.76 5.79 -19.63
N ILE A 136 22.57 6.15 -20.63
CA ILE A 136 23.78 6.96 -20.41
C ILE A 136 23.41 8.35 -19.89
N ALA A 137 22.41 9.02 -20.48
CA ALA A 137 21.94 10.34 -20.03
C ALA A 137 21.48 10.29 -18.56
N ILE A 138 20.73 9.25 -18.16
CA ILE A 138 20.33 9.05 -16.76
C ILE A 138 21.56 8.89 -15.87
N ARG A 139 22.52 8.04 -16.23
CA ARG A 139 23.74 7.83 -15.44
C ARG A 139 24.56 9.11 -15.27
N ARG A 140 24.52 10.00 -16.27
CA ARG A 140 25.19 11.31 -16.23
C ARG A 140 24.38 12.38 -15.49
N GLY A 141 23.10 12.16 -15.23
CA GLY A 141 22.19 13.16 -14.66
C GLY A 141 21.73 14.20 -15.69
N GLU A 142 21.87 13.91 -16.98
CA GLU A 142 21.46 14.77 -18.09
C GLU A 142 19.98 14.54 -18.48
N GLY A 143 19.37 13.48 -17.96
CA GLY A 143 17.97 13.14 -18.20
C GLY A 143 17.43 12.15 -17.18
N TYR A 144 16.13 11.87 -17.25
CA TYR A 144 15.44 10.93 -16.39
C TYR A 144 14.28 10.26 -17.13
N ALA A 145 13.95 9.03 -16.73
CA ALA A 145 12.74 8.35 -17.19
C ALA A 145 11.66 8.44 -16.10
N ALA A 146 10.42 8.78 -16.45
CA ALA A 146 9.32 8.81 -15.50
C ALA A 146 7.98 8.50 -16.18
N HIS A 147 7.19 7.62 -15.58
CA HIS A 147 5.80 7.40 -15.95
C HIS A 147 4.92 7.50 -14.70
N VAL A 148 3.76 8.15 -14.85
CA VAL A 148 2.77 8.34 -13.79
C VAL A 148 1.43 7.82 -14.27
N TRP A 149 0.72 7.08 -13.43
CA TRP A 149 -0.65 6.63 -13.75
C TRP A 149 -1.64 7.41 -12.89
N PRO A 150 -2.22 8.51 -13.39
CA PRO A 150 -3.22 9.25 -12.64
C PRO A 150 -4.48 8.38 -12.50
N LEU A 151 -4.82 8.00 -11.27
CA LEU A 151 -6.03 7.22 -10.99
C LEU A 151 -7.04 8.10 -10.25
N SER A 152 -8.33 7.90 -10.50
CA SER A 152 -9.42 8.63 -9.81
C SER A 152 -9.61 8.22 -8.34
N GLN A 153 -8.79 7.32 -7.82
CA GLN A 153 -8.92 6.72 -6.49
C GLN A 153 -8.19 7.51 -5.40
N GLY A 154 -7.67 8.71 -5.71
CA GLY A 154 -6.94 9.56 -4.76
C GLY A 154 -5.51 9.08 -4.44
N TRP A 155 -4.99 8.14 -5.23
CA TRP A 155 -3.59 7.70 -5.17
C TRP A 155 -3.10 7.32 -6.56
N HIS A 156 -1.79 7.36 -6.79
CA HIS A 156 -1.19 6.94 -8.05
C HIS A 156 0.14 6.19 -7.88
N PRO A 157 0.47 5.25 -8.79
CA PRO A 157 1.83 4.75 -8.93
C PRO A 157 2.67 5.66 -9.84
N LYS A 158 3.97 5.75 -9.54
CA LYS A 158 4.99 6.43 -10.33
C LYS A 158 6.21 5.55 -10.48
N LEU A 159 6.57 5.23 -11.71
CA LEU A 159 7.83 4.57 -12.04
C LEU A 159 8.83 5.64 -12.47
N SER A 160 10.00 5.68 -11.84
CA SER A 160 11.02 6.68 -12.13
C SER A 160 12.41 6.08 -12.16
N TRP A 161 13.28 6.64 -13.00
CA TRP A 161 14.69 6.32 -13.04
C TRP A 161 15.52 7.59 -13.19
N THR A 162 16.23 7.94 -12.12
CA THR A 162 17.15 9.10 -12.07
C THR A 162 18.56 8.65 -11.68
N ARG A 163 19.53 9.58 -11.73
CA ARG A 163 20.90 9.34 -11.27
C ARG A 163 20.96 9.12 -9.76
N GLU A 164 20.21 9.93 -9.01
CA GLU A 164 20.29 10.05 -7.55
C GLU A 164 19.58 8.89 -6.85
N LEU A 165 18.39 8.53 -7.32
CA LEU A 165 17.56 7.50 -6.69
C LEU A 165 17.69 6.12 -7.35
N GLY A 166 18.29 6.05 -8.53
CA GLY A 166 18.25 4.85 -9.36
C GLY A 166 16.84 4.56 -9.85
N LEU A 167 16.51 3.28 -10.01
CA LEU A 167 15.19 2.82 -10.45
C LEU A 167 14.26 2.69 -9.24
N ALA A 168 13.15 3.42 -9.26
CA ALA A 168 12.22 3.48 -8.15
C ALA A 168 10.76 3.35 -8.60
N LEU A 169 9.98 2.56 -7.88
CA LEU A 169 8.52 2.48 -7.99
C LEU A 169 7.90 3.07 -6.72
N ALA A 170 7.21 4.20 -6.88
CA ALA A 170 6.47 4.86 -5.82
C ALA A 170 4.97 4.63 -5.97
N TYR A 171 4.27 4.58 -4.83
CA TYR A 171 2.83 4.71 -4.71
C TYR A 171 2.56 5.88 -3.78
N VAL A 172 1.71 6.82 -4.21
CA VAL A 172 1.54 8.14 -3.58
C VAL A 172 0.06 8.38 -3.32
N ALA A 173 -0.29 8.84 -2.12
CA ALA A 173 -1.63 9.33 -1.77
C ALA A 173 -1.74 10.81 -2.10
N ASP A 174 -2.64 11.19 -3.00
CA ASP A 174 -2.63 12.48 -3.69
C ASP A 174 -2.87 13.65 -2.74
N ALA A 175 -3.88 13.55 -1.88
CA ALA A 175 -4.24 14.62 -0.94
C ALA A 175 -3.11 14.86 0.09
N LEU A 176 -2.58 13.80 0.69
CA LEU A 176 -1.50 13.89 1.67
C LEU A 176 -0.19 14.40 1.04
N ASP A 177 0.11 13.98 -0.20
CA ASP A 177 1.29 14.46 -0.93
C ASP A 177 1.17 15.96 -1.27
N GLN A 178 -0.03 16.44 -1.61
CA GLN A 178 -0.27 17.87 -1.81
C GLN A 178 -0.17 18.67 -0.50
N GLU A 179 -0.68 18.15 0.60
CA GLU A 179 -0.60 18.79 1.93
C GLU A 179 0.87 18.95 2.37
N GLN A 180 1.66 17.87 2.33
CA GLN A 180 3.08 17.94 2.72
C GLN A 180 3.88 18.88 1.81
N ALA A 181 3.53 18.94 0.52
CA ALA A 181 4.23 19.78 -0.47
C ALA A 181 3.98 21.28 -0.22
N LYS A 182 2.76 21.66 0.19
CA LYS A 182 2.45 23.06 0.55
C LYS A 182 3.31 23.54 1.72
N THR A 183 3.53 22.69 2.72
CA THR A 183 4.35 23.04 3.88
C THR A 183 5.85 23.14 3.54
N SER A 184 6.33 22.37 2.56
CA SER A 184 7.70 22.53 2.01
C SER A 184 7.92 23.88 1.33
N ASN A 185 6.88 24.40 0.66
CA ASN A 185 6.98 25.63 -0.14
C ASN A 185 6.71 26.92 0.66
N SER A 186 6.20 26.82 1.90
CA SER A 186 5.94 27.97 2.78
C SER A 186 7.14 28.37 3.65
N GLY A 187 8.31 27.76 3.44
CA GLY A 187 9.52 27.94 4.25
C GLY A 187 10.55 28.94 3.70
N TYR A 188 10.12 29.91 2.88
CA TYR A 188 10.95 31.03 2.40
C TYR A 188 10.33 32.38 2.76
#